data_AF-A0A2K5YYP9-F1
#
_entry.id   AF-A0A2K5YYP9-F1
#
_cell.length_a   1.000
_cell.length_b   1.000
_cell.length_c   1.000
_cell.angle_alpha   90.00
_cell.angle_beta   90.00
_cell.angle_gamma   90.00
#
_symmetry.space_group_name_H-M   'P 1'
#
loop_
_entity.id
_entity.type
_entity.pdbx_description
1 polymer ?
#
loop_
_entity_poly.entity_id
_entity_poly.type
_entity_poly.pdbx_seq_one_letter_code
_entity_poly.pdbx_strand_id
1 'polypeptide(L)'
;MSPLWWGLLLSCLDCKILPGAQAQFPRVCMTVDSLVNKECCPRLGAELADVCGSQQGRGQCTEVRADTRPWSGPYILRNQDDREQWPRKFFHRTCKCTGPGRPYRAIDFSHQGPAFVTWHRYHLLCLERDLQRLIGNESFALPYWNFATGRNECDVCTDQLFGAARPDDPTLISQNSRFSSWETVCDSLDDYNHRVTLCNGTYEGLLRRNQMGRNSVKLPTSKNIRDCLSLRKFDNPPFFQNSTFSFRNALEGFDKADGTLDSQVMSLHNLVHSFLNGTNALPHSAANDPIFVVLHSFTDAIFDEWMKRFNPPADAWPQELAPIGHNRMYNMVPFFPPVTNEELFLTADQLGYSYAIDLPVSVEETPGWPTTLSVVMGMLVALVGLFVLLAFLQYRRLRKGYTPLMETHLSSKRYTEEA
;
A
#
# COMPACT_ATOMS: atom_id res chain seq x y z
N MET A 1 -20.59 2.18 73.17
CA MET A 1 -19.46 1.45 72.56
C MET A 1 -19.35 1.87 71.11
N SER A 2 -18.15 2.21 70.64
CA SER A 2 -17.80 2.25 69.20
C SER A 2 -17.44 0.83 68.73
N PRO A 3 -17.28 0.51 67.43
CA PRO A 3 -16.83 1.42 66.37
C PRO A 3 -17.57 1.36 65.01
N LEU A 4 -17.02 2.18 64.11
CA LEU A 4 -17.15 2.23 62.65
C LEU A 4 -17.07 0.84 61.98
N TRP A 5 -17.70 0.67 60.81
CA TRP A 5 -17.16 0.03 59.57
C TRP A 5 -18.28 -0.23 58.53
N TRP A 6 -18.72 0.81 57.80
CA TRP A 6 -19.59 0.68 56.61
C TRP A 6 -19.22 1.71 55.55
N GLY A 7 -17.97 1.65 55.05
CA GLY A 7 -17.45 2.66 54.13
C GLY A 7 -16.05 2.39 53.60
N LEU A 8 -15.78 1.20 53.05
CA LEU A 8 -14.62 0.88 52.20
C LEU A 8 -14.74 -0.53 51.60
N LEU A 9 -15.57 -0.68 50.55
CA LEU A 9 -15.71 -1.96 49.81
C LEU A 9 -16.06 -1.74 48.31
N LEU A 10 -15.54 -0.64 47.74
CA LEU A 10 -15.69 -0.26 46.33
C LEU A 10 -14.37 0.27 45.74
N SER A 11 -13.26 -0.40 46.10
CA SER A 11 -11.93 -0.17 45.55
C SER A 11 -11.20 -1.50 45.37
N CYS A 12 -10.17 -1.52 44.53
CA CYS A 12 -9.33 -2.69 44.24
C CYS A 12 -10.03 -3.88 43.54
N LEU A 13 -10.80 -3.65 42.45
CA LEU A 13 -11.06 -4.71 41.46
C LEU A 13 -11.32 -4.27 40.01
N ASP A 14 -10.71 -3.16 39.56
CA ASP A 14 -10.55 -2.94 38.10
C ASP A 14 -9.30 -2.10 37.73
N CYS A 15 -8.16 -2.42 38.35
CA CYS A 15 -6.87 -1.91 37.88
C CYS A 15 -6.44 -2.66 36.62
N LYS A 16 -7.16 -2.45 35.52
CA LYS A 16 -6.77 -2.92 34.19
C LYS A 16 -5.46 -2.24 33.84
N ILE A 17 -4.37 -3.02 33.84
CA ILE A 17 -3.09 -2.58 33.32
C ILE A 17 -3.32 -2.24 31.85
N LEU A 18 -3.32 -0.94 31.54
CA LEU A 18 -3.45 -0.45 30.16
C LEU A 18 -2.41 -1.16 29.29
N PRO A 19 -2.80 -1.87 28.21
CA PRO A 19 -1.84 -2.52 27.32
C PRO A 19 -0.82 -1.49 26.83
N GLY A 20 0.43 -1.68 27.25
CA GLY A 20 1.43 -0.63 27.15
C GLY A 20 1.87 -0.40 25.71
N ALA A 21 1.67 0.83 25.21
CA ALA A 21 2.18 1.24 23.90
C ALA A 21 3.69 0.96 23.79
N GLN A 22 4.09 0.30 22.70
CA GLN A 22 5.48 -0.11 22.49
C GLN A 22 6.34 1.11 22.16
N ALA A 23 7.43 1.30 22.92
CA ALA A 23 8.38 2.39 22.69
C ALA A 23 9.45 1.98 21.67
N GLN A 24 10.05 2.99 21.01
CA GLN A 24 11.07 2.85 19.96
C GLN A 24 12.20 1.85 20.30
N PHE A 25 12.62 1.86 21.55
CA PHE A 25 13.41 0.82 22.17
C PHE A 25 12.62 0.24 23.35
N PRO A 26 12.79 -1.06 23.68
CA PRO A 26 12.22 -1.62 24.89
C PRO A 26 12.59 -0.76 26.11
N ARG A 27 11.61 -0.34 26.93
CA ARG A 27 11.85 0.57 28.06
C ARG A 27 12.95 0.07 29.01
N VAL A 28 13.04 -1.25 29.18
CA VAL A 28 14.08 -1.98 29.95
C VAL A 28 15.52 -1.76 29.42
N CYS A 29 15.71 -1.41 28.15
CA CYS A 29 17.01 -1.06 27.57
C CYS A 29 17.36 0.42 27.66
N MET A 30 16.43 1.29 28.08
CA MET A 30 16.66 2.74 28.19
C MET A 30 17.21 3.10 29.57
N THR A 31 18.28 2.40 29.96
CA THR A 31 19.03 2.64 31.20
C THR A 31 20.44 3.14 30.88
N VAL A 32 21.08 3.81 31.84
CA VAL A 32 22.48 4.26 31.69
C VAL A 32 23.39 3.07 31.40
N ASP A 33 23.27 1.99 32.15
CA ASP A 33 24.11 0.80 32.00
C ASP A 33 23.95 0.14 30.62
N SER A 34 22.72 0.01 30.11
CA SER A 34 22.46 -0.52 28.77
C SER A 34 23.07 0.35 27.66
N LEU A 35 22.97 1.68 27.79
CA LEU A 35 23.46 2.65 26.80
C LEU A 35 24.98 2.85 26.84
N VAL A 36 25.61 2.67 28.02
CA VAL A 36 27.07 2.70 28.21
C VAL A 36 27.70 1.40 27.70
N ASN A 37 27.16 0.24 28.08
CA ASN A 37 27.64 -1.06 27.60
C ASN A 37 27.27 -1.35 26.14
N LYS A 38 26.46 -0.48 25.51
CA LYS A 38 25.93 -0.66 24.15
C LYS A 38 25.21 -2.01 23.98
N GLU A 39 24.49 -2.46 25.01
CA GLU A 39 23.74 -3.73 25.00
C GLU A 39 22.26 -3.56 25.38
N CYS A 40 21.37 -4.03 24.49
CA CYS A 40 19.93 -4.15 24.72
C CYS A 40 19.51 -5.63 24.60
N CYS A 41 19.76 -6.39 25.67
CA CYS A 41 19.45 -7.82 25.75
C CYS A 41 18.59 -8.15 26.98
N PRO A 42 17.29 -7.80 26.97
CA PRO A 42 16.39 -8.09 28.09
C PRO A 42 16.15 -9.60 28.29
N ARG A 43 15.82 -9.97 29.53
CA ARG A 43 15.35 -11.30 29.92
C ARG A 43 13.90 -11.51 29.52
N LEU A 44 13.54 -12.76 29.25
CA LEU A 44 12.17 -13.19 29.00
C LEU A 44 11.61 -13.89 30.24
N GLY A 45 10.66 -13.23 30.93
CA GLY A 45 10.11 -13.75 32.19
C GLY A 45 11.01 -13.50 33.40
N ALA A 46 10.85 -14.32 34.45
CA ALA A 46 11.56 -14.19 35.74
C ALA A 46 12.93 -14.88 35.77
N GLU A 47 13.22 -15.76 34.81
CA GLU A 47 14.48 -16.48 34.68
C GLU A 47 15.66 -15.52 34.48
N LEU A 48 16.61 -15.50 35.43
CA LEU A 48 17.80 -14.65 35.33
C LEU A 48 18.69 -14.98 34.12
N ALA A 49 18.60 -16.23 33.64
CA ALA A 49 19.39 -16.76 32.54
C ALA A 49 18.67 -16.75 31.18
N ASP A 50 17.35 -16.54 31.10
CA ASP A 50 16.60 -16.54 29.84
C ASP A 50 16.70 -15.19 29.08
N VAL A 51 17.94 -14.72 28.92
CA VAL A 51 18.28 -13.55 28.12
C VAL A 51 17.86 -13.80 26.68
N CYS A 52 17.06 -12.90 26.11
CA CYS A 52 16.51 -12.98 24.76
C CYS A 52 15.61 -14.19 24.44
N GLY A 53 15.10 -14.91 25.46
CA GLY A 53 14.35 -16.15 25.24
C GLY A 53 15.23 -17.30 24.73
N SER A 54 16.52 -17.29 25.10
CA SER A 54 17.50 -18.28 24.65
C SER A 54 17.29 -19.69 25.22
N GLN A 55 16.74 -19.83 26.44
CA GLN A 55 16.29 -21.14 26.94
C GLN A 55 15.09 -21.68 26.13
N GLN A 56 14.28 -20.77 25.60
CA GLN A 56 13.11 -21.07 24.76
C GLN A 56 13.47 -21.20 23.27
N GLY A 57 14.75 -21.08 22.89
CA GLY A 57 15.21 -21.11 21.50
C GLY A 57 14.80 -19.92 20.63
N ARG A 58 14.27 -18.84 21.23
CA ARG A 58 13.61 -17.73 20.52
C ARG A 58 14.56 -16.67 19.97
N GLY A 59 15.78 -16.60 20.49
CA GLY A 59 16.81 -15.66 20.09
C GLY A 59 18.04 -15.74 20.99
N GLN A 60 19.11 -15.00 20.64
CA GLN A 60 20.34 -14.93 21.44
C GLN A 60 20.87 -13.49 21.46
N CYS A 61 21.52 -13.08 22.55
CA CYS A 61 22.18 -11.77 22.62
C CYS A 61 23.47 -11.74 21.78
N THR A 62 23.47 -11.08 20.61
CA THR A 62 24.63 -11.02 19.70
C THR A 62 24.92 -9.61 19.18
N GLU A 63 26.03 -9.46 18.46
CA GLU A 63 26.36 -8.22 17.76
C GLU A 63 25.40 -7.91 16.59
N VAL A 64 25.19 -6.62 16.36
CA VAL A 64 24.41 -6.02 15.26
C VAL A 64 25.22 -5.95 13.95
N ARG A 65 24.62 -6.36 12.84
CA ARG A 65 25.19 -6.30 11.47
C ARG A 65 24.39 -5.34 10.57
N ALA A 66 24.67 -4.04 10.69
CA ALA A 66 24.14 -3.06 9.76
C ALA A 66 24.69 -3.25 8.33
N ASP A 67 23.97 -2.76 7.32
CA ASP A 67 24.47 -2.72 5.93
C ASP A 67 25.61 -1.69 5.82
N THR A 68 26.73 -2.10 5.22
CA THR A 68 27.95 -1.29 5.04
C THR A 68 28.23 -0.96 3.57
N ARG A 69 27.34 -1.37 2.65
CA ARG A 69 27.49 -1.12 1.20
C ARG A 69 27.19 0.35 0.85
N PRO A 70 27.74 0.86 -0.27
CA PRO A 70 27.51 2.24 -0.69
C PRO A 70 26.03 2.49 -1.02
N TRP A 71 25.59 3.68 -0.66
CA TRP A 71 24.31 4.28 -1.04
C TRP A 71 24.55 5.38 -2.09
N SER A 72 23.46 5.86 -2.70
CA SER A 72 23.47 7.04 -3.58
C SER A 72 22.54 8.15 -3.07
N GLY A 73 22.21 9.12 -3.92
CA GLY A 73 21.36 10.27 -3.58
C GLY A 73 22.14 11.43 -2.94
N PRO A 74 21.44 12.39 -2.31
CA PRO A 74 22.04 13.63 -1.79
C PRO A 74 22.87 13.45 -0.51
N TYR A 75 22.83 12.27 0.13
CA TYR A 75 23.49 12.05 1.42
C TYR A 75 24.99 11.74 1.27
N ILE A 76 25.81 12.79 1.29
CA ILE A 76 27.28 12.72 1.13
C ILE A 76 28.08 12.57 2.44
N LEU A 77 27.42 12.66 3.60
CA LEU A 77 28.08 12.60 4.91
C LEU A 77 28.35 11.16 5.35
N ARG A 78 29.22 10.97 6.35
CA ARG A 78 29.53 9.66 6.97
C ARG A 78 29.78 9.82 8.46
N ASN A 79 29.34 8.84 9.25
CA ASN A 79 29.37 8.79 10.73
C ASN A 79 28.69 9.96 11.48
N GLN A 80 28.14 10.96 10.79
CA GLN A 80 27.48 12.15 11.40
C GLN A 80 26.13 11.82 12.03
N ASP A 81 25.62 10.62 11.80
CA ASP A 81 24.19 10.40 11.63
C ASP A 81 23.83 9.24 12.62
N ASP A 82 23.25 9.48 13.79
CA ASP A 82 23.26 8.49 14.92
C ASP A 82 22.52 7.21 14.66
N ARG A 83 21.51 7.32 13.83
CA ARG A 83 20.77 6.18 13.37
C ARG A 83 21.44 5.58 12.10
N GLU A 84 22.51 6.16 11.54
CA GLU A 84 23.41 5.50 10.55
C GLU A 84 24.01 4.24 11.16
N GLN A 85 23.96 3.14 10.42
CA GLN A 85 24.29 1.82 10.94
C GLN A 85 23.56 1.53 12.27
N TRP A 86 22.31 1.98 12.45
CA TRP A 86 21.46 1.71 13.63
C TRP A 86 21.35 0.19 13.87
N PRO A 87 20.87 -0.20 15.06
CA PRO A 87 21.03 0.58 16.27
C PRO A 87 22.49 0.81 16.71
N ARG A 88 23.56 0.49 15.95
CA ARG A 88 24.96 0.42 16.47
C ARG A 88 25.41 1.61 17.32
N LYS A 89 25.14 2.88 16.96
CA LYS A 89 25.55 4.01 17.84
C LYS A 89 24.88 4.00 19.23
N PHE A 90 23.72 3.35 19.37
CA PHE A 90 23.01 3.15 20.63
C PHE A 90 23.32 1.79 21.26
N PHE A 91 23.27 0.71 20.47
CA PHE A 91 23.51 -0.66 20.90
C PHE A 91 24.30 -1.45 19.85
N HIS A 92 25.51 -1.87 20.20
CA HIS A 92 26.33 -2.82 19.43
C HIS A 92 25.81 -4.25 19.56
N ARG A 93 25.19 -4.58 20.71
CA ARG A 93 24.66 -5.90 21.03
C ARG A 93 23.18 -5.80 21.34
N THR A 94 22.37 -6.67 20.73
CA THR A 94 20.92 -6.72 20.96
C THR A 94 20.46 -8.17 21.01
N CYS A 95 19.23 -8.39 21.48
CA CYS A 95 18.57 -9.67 21.22
C CYS A 95 18.42 -9.91 19.72
N LYS A 96 19.31 -10.76 19.19
CA LYS A 96 19.20 -11.32 17.85
C LYS A 96 18.28 -12.54 17.90
N CYS A 97 16.99 -12.24 17.86
CA CYS A 97 16.16 -12.88 16.84
C CYS A 97 16.72 -12.49 15.45
N THR A 98 16.42 -13.20 14.37
CA THR A 98 17.17 -13.13 13.10
C THR A 98 17.13 -11.79 12.32
N GLY A 99 17.91 -10.74 12.70
CA GLY A 99 18.25 -9.56 11.85
C GLY A 99 18.42 -8.19 12.57
N PRO A 100 19.59 -7.48 12.44
CA PRO A 100 19.64 -5.96 12.54
C PRO A 100 20.91 -5.18 12.02
N GLY A 101 20.94 -3.91 11.53
CA GLY A 101 19.97 -3.10 10.73
C GLY A 101 19.80 -1.56 11.00
N ARG A 102 19.76 -0.63 9.98
CA ARG A 102 19.06 0.73 9.86
C ARG A 102 19.90 2.13 9.76
N PRO A 103 19.30 3.38 9.48
CA PRO A 103 19.85 4.79 9.17
C PRO A 103 19.15 6.12 9.82
N TYR A 104 19.60 7.43 9.66
CA TYR A 104 19.17 8.69 10.44
C TYR A 104 18.47 10.01 9.90
N ARG A 105 19.13 11.14 9.48
CA ARG A 105 18.53 12.52 9.60
C ARG A 105 18.49 13.51 8.40
N ALA A 106 19.15 13.29 7.27
CA ALA A 106 18.98 14.15 6.06
C ALA A 106 18.33 13.38 4.90
N ILE A 107 17.51 12.39 5.26
CA ILE A 107 17.21 11.24 4.44
C ILE A 107 15.81 10.74 4.83
N ASP A 108 14.98 10.41 3.84
CA ASP A 108 13.76 9.62 4.05
C ASP A 108 14.10 8.12 3.93
N PHE A 109 13.43 7.27 4.71
CA PHE A 109 13.64 5.80 4.73
C PHE A 109 12.39 5.00 4.42
N SER A 110 11.36 5.74 4.03
CA SER A 110 9.96 5.39 3.97
C SER A 110 9.31 5.94 2.70
N HIS A 111 9.97 6.88 2.00
CA HIS A 111 9.54 7.51 0.75
C HIS A 111 10.73 7.82 -0.16
N GLN A 112 10.44 8.29 -1.39
CA GLN A 112 11.38 8.69 -2.43
C GLN A 112 12.33 7.56 -2.89
N GLY A 113 11.93 6.30 -2.76
CA GLY A 113 12.77 5.17 -3.20
C GLY A 113 12.22 3.80 -2.80
N PRO A 114 12.87 2.70 -3.23
CA PRO A 114 12.39 1.31 -3.13
C PRO A 114 11.64 0.93 -1.83
N ALA A 115 12.20 1.22 -0.65
CA ALA A 115 11.60 0.87 0.65
C ALA A 115 10.18 1.39 0.91
N PHE A 116 9.66 2.33 0.11
CA PHE A 116 8.33 2.92 0.28
C PHE A 116 7.22 1.91 0.59
N VAL A 117 7.10 0.84 -0.22
CA VAL A 117 6.02 -0.14 -0.07
C VAL A 117 6.25 -1.08 1.13
N THR A 118 7.46 -1.61 1.30
CA THR A 118 7.80 -2.56 2.38
C THR A 118 7.77 -1.91 3.75
N TRP A 119 8.16 -0.63 3.84
CA TRP A 119 8.14 0.14 5.06
C TRP A 119 6.71 0.38 5.54
N HIS A 120 5.84 0.85 4.65
CA HIS A 120 4.43 1.09 4.99
C HIS A 120 3.68 -0.20 5.29
N ARG A 121 3.98 -1.28 4.57
CA ARG A 121 3.51 -2.63 4.91
C ARG A 121 3.84 -3.02 6.35
N TYR A 122 5.10 -2.89 6.77
CA TYR A 122 5.48 -3.23 8.15
C TYR A 122 4.89 -2.25 9.18
N HIS A 123 4.72 -0.98 8.83
CA HIS A 123 4.04 0.01 9.67
C HIS A 123 2.59 -0.43 9.99
N LEU A 124 1.85 -0.85 8.96
CA LEU A 124 0.48 -1.37 9.10
C LEU A 124 0.46 -2.67 9.91
N LEU A 125 1.36 -3.62 9.62
CA LEU A 125 1.43 -4.90 10.36
C LEU A 125 1.78 -4.71 11.85
N CYS A 126 2.61 -3.72 12.19
CA CYS A 126 2.85 -3.34 13.59
C CYS A 126 1.57 -2.81 14.25
N LEU A 127 0.91 -1.84 13.61
CA LEU A 127 -0.30 -1.20 14.12
C LEU A 127 -1.44 -2.22 14.28
N GLU A 128 -1.66 -3.08 13.29
CA GLU A 128 -2.66 -4.13 13.32
C GLU A 128 -2.39 -5.10 14.47
N ARG A 129 -1.15 -5.57 14.63
CA ARG A 129 -0.78 -6.51 15.70
C ARG A 129 -0.97 -5.91 17.09
N ASP A 130 -0.66 -4.63 17.28
CA ASP A 130 -0.87 -3.95 18.56
C ASP A 130 -2.35 -3.62 18.82
N LEU A 131 -3.15 -3.36 17.78
CA LEU A 131 -4.61 -3.26 17.90
C LEU A 131 -5.26 -4.61 18.23
N GLN A 132 -4.86 -5.70 17.58
CA GLN A 132 -5.29 -7.07 17.92
C GLN A 132 -5.07 -7.38 19.40
N ARG A 133 -3.87 -7.04 19.93
CA ARG A 133 -3.50 -7.19 21.35
C ARG A 133 -4.30 -6.29 22.28
N LEU A 134 -4.49 -5.01 21.92
CA LEU A 134 -5.23 -4.02 22.71
C LEU A 134 -6.72 -4.36 22.82
N ILE A 135 -7.30 -4.88 21.74
CA ILE A 135 -8.72 -5.27 21.64
C ILE A 135 -8.96 -6.68 22.22
N GLY A 136 -7.95 -7.54 22.24
CA GLY A 136 -8.07 -8.95 22.61
C GLY A 136 -8.70 -9.80 21.50
N ASN A 137 -8.51 -9.43 20.23
CA ASN A 137 -9.07 -10.11 19.07
C ASN A 137 -7.97 -10.33 18.02
N GLU A 138 -7.46 -11.55 17.91
CA GLU A 138 -6.41 -11.92 16.94
C GLU A 138 -6.90 -11.93 15.48
N SER A 139 -8.22 -11.87 15.25
CA SER A 139 -8.85 -11.74 13.92
C SER A 139 -9.27 -10.30 13.60
N PHE A 140 -8.81 -9.30 14.37
CA PHE A 140 -8.93 -7.90 13.97
C PHE A 140 -7.97 -7.61 12.81
N ALA A 141 -8.48 -7.00 11.73
CA ALA A 141 -7.71 -6.62 10.55
C ALA A 141 -7.98 -5.15 10.17
N LEU A 142 -6.98 -4.49 9.57
CA LEU A 142 -7.10 -3.11 9.14
C LEU A 142 -7.93 -2.99 7.84
N PRO A 143 -8.97 -2.12 7.79
CA PRO A 143 -9.66 -1.82 6.55
C PRO A 143 -8.78 -0.97 5.62
N TYR A 144 -9.22 -0.82 4.37
CA TYR A 144 -8.60 0.02 3.35
C TYR A 144 -9.62 1.03 2.79
N TRP A 145 -9.13 2.14 2.23
CA TRP A 145 -9.94 3.14 1.53
C TRP A 145 -9.55 3.12 0.06
N ASN A 146 -10.46 2.62 -0.80
CA ASN A 146 -10.30 2.70 -2.25
C ASN A 146 -10.47 4.15 -2.70
N PHE A 147 -9.38 4.92 -2.64
CA PHE A 147 -9.33 6.31 -3.07
C PHE A 147 -9.44 6.50 -4.60
N ALA A 148 -9.50 5.42 -5.40
CA ALA A 148 -9.46 5.49 -6.86
C ALA A 148 -10.81 5.87 -7.52
N THR A 149 -11.56 6.79 -6.90
CA THR A 149 -12.95 7.16 -7.21
C THR A 149 -13.10 8.24 -8.28
N GLY A 150 -12.04 9.01 -8.57
CA GLY A 150 -12.07 10.16 -9.48
C GLY A 150 -12.89 11.37 -8.99
N ARG A 151 -13.34 11.37 -7.73
CA ARG A 151 -14.17 12.43 -7.14
C ARG A 151 -13.33 13.59 -6.61
N ASN A 152 -13.97 14.74 -6.38
CA ASN A 152 -13.42 15.91 -5.68
C ASN A 152 -13.86 15.99 -4.20
N GLU A 153 -14.43 14.91 -3.66
CA GLU A 153 -14.90 14.78 -2.28
C GLU A 153 -14.20 13.59 -1.58
N CYS A 154 -14.09 13.67 -0.26
CA CYS A 154 -13.61 12.56 0.58
C CYS A 154 -14.83 11.79 1.08
N ASP A 155 -15.14 10.65 0.45
CA ASP A 155 -16.30 9.82 0.76
C ASP A 155 -16.21 9.11 2.13
N VAL A 156 -14.99 8.89 2.65
CA VAL A 156 -14.77 8.37 4.01
C VAL A 156 -14.71 9.45 5.10
N CYS A 157 -14.76 10.74 4.74
CA CYS A 157 -14.77 11.85 5.70
C CYS A 157 -16.20 12.14 6.19
N THR A 158 -16.77 11.19 6.94
CA THR A 158 -18.12 11.29 7.53
C THR A 158 -18.07 10.99 9.02
N ASP A 159 -19.05 11.49 9.79
CA ASP A 159 -19.06 11.34 11.26
C ASP A 159 -19.23 9.89 11.75
N GLN A 160 -19.62 8.98 10.85
CA GLN A 160 -19.67 7.53 11.09
C GLN A 160 -18.31 6.84 10.85
N LEU A 161 -17.40 7.51 10.15
CA LEU A 161 -16.05 7.05 9.79
C LEU A 161 -15.02 8.05 10.32
N PHE A 162 -14.22 8.68 9.44
CA PHE A 162 -13.06 9.50 9.84
C PHE A 162 -13.39 10.97 10.20
N GLY A 163 -14.68 11.30 10.31
CA GLY A 163 -15.19 12.62 10.65
C GLY A 163 -15.38 13.54 9.45
N ALA A 164 -16.52 14.22 9.40
CA ALA A 164 -16.80 15.28 8.45
C ALA A 164 -16.04 16.58 8.79
N ALA A 165 -16.01 17.53 7.86
CA ALA A 165 -15.52 18.88 8.14
C ALA A 165 -16.54 19.66 9.00
N ARG A 166 -16.05 20.54 9.89
CA ARG A 166 -16.90 21.42 10.70
C ARG A 166 -17.59 22.50 9.85
N PRO A 167 -18.86 22.85 10.13
CA PRO A 167 -19.54 23.96 9.44
C PRO A 167 -18.95 25.34 9.74
N ASP A 168 -18.34 25.52 10.91
CA ASP A 168 -17.81 26.79 11.41
C ASP A 168 -16.30 26.99 11.14
N ASP A 169 -15.52 25.91 11.19
CA ASP A 169 -14.13 25.85 10.71
C ASP A 169 -13.97 24.60 9.83
N PRO A 170 -14.13 24.71 8.50
CA PRO A 170 -13.99 23.58 7.57
C PRO A 170 -12.61 22.93 7.50
N THR A 171 -11.64 23.41 8.30
CA THR A 171 -10.33 22.76 8.45
C THR A 171 -10.24 21.82 9.67
N LEU A 172 -11.23 21.86 10.56
CA LEU A 172 -11.37 20.99 11.72
C LEU A 172 -12.39 19.86 11.49
N ILE A 173 -12.26 18.79 12.26
CA ILE A 173 -13.21 17.66 12.28
C ILE A 173 -14.47 18.00 13.10
N SER A 174 -15.62 17.55 12.59
CA SER A 174 -16.94 17.58 13.24
C SER A 174 -16.92 17.03 14.66
N GLN A 175 -17.52 17.78 15.60
CA GLN A 175 -17.58 17.43 17.02
C GLN A 175 -18.36 16.13 17.33
N ASN A 176 -19.10 15.58 16.36
CA ASN A 176 -19.74 14.27 16.50
C ASN A 176 -18.74 13.11 16.33
N SER A 177 -17.62 13.34 15.65
CA SER A 177 -16.60 12.34 15.39
C SER A 177 -15.59 12.27 16.55
N ARG A 178 -15.19 11.05 16.91
CA ARG A 178 -14.20 10.78 17.97
C ARG A 178 -12.82 11.38 17.68
N PHE A 179 -12.56 11.76 16.42
CA PHE A 179 -11.31 12.38 15.97
C PHE A 179 -11.30 13.92 16.10
N SER A 180 -12.41 14.57 16.50
CA SER A 180 -12.43 16.02 16.74
C SER A 180 -11.62 16.47 17.96
N SER A 181 -11.39 15.54 18.90
CA SER A 181 -10.58 15.74 20.09
C SER A 181 -9.19 15.08 19.99
N TRP A 182 -8.76 14.72 18.78
CA TRP A 182 -7.40 14.21 18.56
C TRP A 182 -6.45 15.39 18.40
N GLU A 183 -5.41 15.40 19.23
CA GLU A 183 -4.30 16.33 19.13
C GLU A 183 -3.12 15.68 18.39
N THR A 184 -2.45 16.47 17.55
CA THR A 184 -1.28 16.05 16.78
C THR A 184 -0.04 16.00 17.66
N VAL A 185 0.89 15.12 17.30
CA VAL A 185 2.28 15.13 17.78
C VAL A 185 3.22 15.25 16.58
N CYS A 186 4.41 15.77 16.83
CA CYS A 186 5.49 15.86 15.83
C CYS A 186 5.27 16.84 14.66
N ASP A 187 4.35 17.80 14.77
CA ASP A 187 4.04 18.81 13.73
C ASP A 187 5.08 19.96 13.72
N SER A 188 5.73 20.23 14.86
CA SER A 188 6.66 21.36 15.07
C SER A 188 8.06 21.13 14.50
N LEU A 189 8.14 20.64 13.26
CA LEU A 189 9.38 20.16 12.63
C LEU A 189 10.53 21.18 12.64
N ASP A 190 10.26 22.45 12.33
CA ASP A 190 11.28 23.52 12.32
C ASP A 190 11.89 23.73 13.70
N ASP A 191 11.09 23.59 14.76
CA ASP A 191 11.53 23.81 16.14
C ASP A 191 12.39 22.62 16.63
N TYR A 192 12.07 21.39 16.20
CA TYR A 192 12.94 20.23 16.42
C TYR A 192 14.26 20.33 15.66
N ASN A 193 14.23 20.80 14.40
CA ASN A 193 15.41 20.98 13.57
C ASN A 193 16.33 22.06 14.16
N HIS A 194 15.78 23.22 14.51
CA HIS A 194 16.53 24.33 15.10
C HIS A 194 17.15 23.98 16.46
N ARG A 195 16.44 23.20 17.30
CA ARG A 195 16.93 22.76 18.61
C ARG A 195 17.72 21.44 18.57
N VAL A 196 17.83 20.80 17.39
CA VAL A 196 18.42 19.46 17.15
C VAL A 196 17.77 18.33 17.98
N THR A 197 16.58 18.57 18.53
CA THR A 197 15.83 17.61 19.35
C THR A 197 15.14 16.54 18.48
N LEU A 198 14.36 15.67 19.11
CA LEU A 198 13.39 14.80 18.46
C LEU A 198 12.00 15.15 18.99
N CYS A 199 10.97 14.82 18.22
CA CYS A 199 9.60 14.81 18.74
C CYS A 199 9.52 14.00 20.05
N ASN A 200 8.89 14.59 21.06
CA ASN A 200 8.79 14.05 22.42
C ASN A 200 7.41 13.45 22.74
N GLY A 201 6.46 13.53 21.80
CA GLY A 201 5.08 13.06 21.99
C GLY A 201 4.18 14.03 22.79
N THR A 202 4.60 15.28 23.01
CA THR A 202 3.70 16.33 23.49
C THR A 202 2.71 16.71 22.40
N TYR A 203 1.48 17.03 22.79
CA TYR A 203 0.43 17.51 21.90
C TYR A 203 0.70 18.93 21.41
N GLU A 204 0.50 19.17 20.11
CA GLU A 204 0.88 20.40 19.41
C GLU A 204 -0.31 21.12 18.72
N GLY A 205 -1.51 20.56 18.81
CA GLY A 205 -2.76 21.20 18.35
C GLY A 205 -3.79 20.19 17.82
N LEU A 206 -5.01 20.64 17.52
CA LEU A 206 -6.04 19.76 16.93
C LEU A 206 -5.73 19.39 15.47
N LEU A 207 -6.07 18.15 15.09
CA LEU A 207 -5.92 17.63 13.72
C LEU A 207 -6.58 18.53 12.66
N ARG A 208 -5.86 18.82 11.56
CA ARG A 208 -6.31 19.70 10.46
C ARG A 208 -6.42 18.97 9.12
N ARG A 209 -7.43 19.34 8.33
CA ARG A 209 -7.65 18.96 6.92
C ARG A 209 -8.04 20.21 6.10
N ASN A 210 -8.17 20.10 4.78
CA ASN A 210 -8.75 21.12 3.88
C ASN A 210 -8.24 22.58 4.04
N GLN A 211 -7.01 22.81 4.51
CA GLN A 211 -6.52 24.11 4.96
C GLN A 211 -6.48 25.19 3.87
N MET A 212 -6.13 24.83 2.63
CA MET A 212 -6.06 25.78 1.49
C MET A 212 -7.30 25.80 0.58
N GLY A 213 -8.37 25.07 0.94
CA GLY A 213 -9.62 24.99 0.18
C GLY A 213 -9.57 24.05 -1.04
N ARG A 214 -10.68 23.32 -1.28
CA ARG A 214 -10.75 22.16 -2.20
C ARG A 214 -10.99 22.48 -3.69
N ASN A 215 -10.60 23.66 -4.16
CA ASN A 215 -11.05 24.20 -5.46
C ASN A 215 -10.27 23.70 -6.69
N SER A 216 -10.29 22.38 -6.94
CA SER A 216 -10.24 21.70 -8.27
C SER A 216 -9.66 20.29 -8.23
N VAL A 217 -8.88 19.94 -7.19
CA VAL A 217 -8.19 18.65 -7.07
C VAL A 217 -9.19 17.49 -7.02
N LYS A 218 -8.90 16.45 -7.79
CA LYS A 218 -9.63 15.17 -7.79
C LYS A 218 -8.73 14.06 -7.26
N LEU A 219 -9.35 13.12 -6.56
CA LEU A 219 -8.74 11.84 -6.22
C LEU A 219 -8.34 11.05 -7.48
N PRO A 220 -7.41 10.08 -7.36
CA PRO A 220 -7.05 9.19 -8.46
C PRO A 220 -8.27 8.45 -9.05
N THR A 221 -8.13 7.94 -10.28
CA THR A 221 -9.16 7.11 -10.93
C THR A 221 -8.76 5.65 -11.01
N SER A 222 -9.72 4.76 -11.23
CA SER A 222 -9.45 3.34 -11.51
C SER A 222 -8.68 3.11 -12.82
N LYS A 223 -8.54 4.12 -13.70
CA LYS A 223 -7.57 4.07 -14.82
C LYS A 223 -6.14 4.19 -14.30
N ASN A 224 -5.87 5.13 -13.39
CA ASN A 224 -4.53 5.29 -12.80
C ASN A 224 -4.06 4.00 -12.09
N ILE A 225 -4.97 3.27 -11.46
CA ILE A 225 -4.67 1.95 -10.89
C ILE A 225 -4.28 0.93 -11.96
N ARG A 226 -5.00 0.87 -13.11
CA ARG A 226 -4.63 0.01 -14.25
C ARG A 226 -3.29 0.40 -14.86
N ASP A 227 -3.06 1.70 -15.03
CA ASP A 227 -1.84 2.24 -15.62
C ASP A 227 -0.62 1.84 -14.76
N CYS A 228 -0.73 2.02 -13.43
CA CYS A 228 0.32 1.66 -12.48
C CYS A 228 0.56 0.15 -12.43
N LEU A 229 -0.51 -0.66 -12.34
CA LEU A 229 -0.39 -2.12 -12.36
C LEU A 229 0.05 -2.72 -13.70
N SER A 230 0.23 -1.91 -14.76
CA SER A 230 0.85 -2.34 -16.03
C SER A 230 2.39 -2.26 -16.01
N LEU A 231 2.98 -1.56 -15.03
CA LEU A 231 4.43 -1.36 -14.92
C LEU A 231 5.13 -2.65 -14.49
N ARG A 232 5.67 -3.39 -15.46
CA ARG A 232 6.35 -4.68 -15.26
C ARG A 232 7.61 -4.63 -14.37
N LYS A 233 8.18 -3.45 -14.10
CA LYS A 233 9.37 -3.28 -13.26
C LYS A 233 9.02 -2.67 -11.91
N PHE A 234 9.55 -3.26 -10.84
CA PHE A 234 9.40 -2.70 -9.49
C PHE A 234 9.94 -1.27 -9.41
N ASP A 235 11.21 -1.08 -9.78
CA ASP A 235 11.87 0.22 -9.82
C ASP A 235 12.94 0.28 -10.93
N ASN A 236 13.46 1.47 -11.21
CA ASN A 236 14.58 1.71 -12.13
C ASN A 236 15.62 2.63 -11.46
N PRO A 237 16.90 2.60 -11.89
CA PRO A 237 17.87 3.63 -11.54
C PRO A 237 17.34 5.05 -11.87
N PRO A 238 17.59 6.07 -11.03
CA PRO A 238 18.48 6.09 -9.87
C PRO A 238 17.86 5.59 -8.55
N PHE A 239 16.73 4.88 -8.61
CA PHE A 239 15.96 4.38 -7.46
C PHE A 239 15.47 5.49 -6.52
N PHE A 240 15.09 6.64 -7.11
CA PHE A 240 14.71 7.86 -6.39
C PHE A 240 13.39 8.43 -6.95
N GLN A 241 12.98 9.64 -6.53
CA GLN A 241 11.73 10.29 -6.96
C GLN A 241 11.64 10.59 -8.48
N ASN A 242 12.74 10.45 -9.23
CA ASN A 242 12.81 10.64 -10.70
C ASN A 242 13.05 9.34 -11.48
N SER A 243 12.77 8.18 -10.87
CA SER A 243 12.89 6.86 -11.49
C SER A 243 11.75 6.57 -12.47
N THR A 244 11.97 6.80 -13.76
CA THR A 244 10.93 6.62 -14.79
C THR A 244 10.56 5.14 -15.00
N PHE A 245 9.34 4.88 -15.48
CA PHE A 245 8.78 3.53 -15.73
C PHE A 245 8.92 2.57 -14.54
N SER A 246 8.87 3.11 -13.33
CA SER A 246 8.99 2.43 -12.05
C SER A 246 7.60 2.25 -11.43
N PHE A 247 7.21 1.01 -11.13
CA PHE A 247 5.98 0.75 -10.39
C PHE A 247 5.97 1.51 -9.04
N ARG A 248 7.08 1.45 -8.30
CA ARG A 248 7.24 2.13 -7.00
C ARG A 248 7.06 3.64 -7.15
N ASN A 249 7.75 4.28 -8.11
CA ASN A 249 7.69 5.75 -8.27
C ASN A 249 6.30 6.24 -8.74
N ALA A 250 5.61 5.45 -9.56
CA ALA A 250 4.26 5.74 -10.03
C ALA A 250 3.19 5.52 -8.94
N LEU A 251 3.29 4.42 -8.15
CA LEU A 251 2.39 4.13 -7.02
C LEU A 251 2.51 5.18 -5.91
N GLU A 252 3.76 5.49 -5.55
CA GLU A 252 4.10 6.54 -4.60
C GLU A 252 3.61 7.91 -5.08
N GLY A 253 3.69 8.15 -6.39
CA GLY A 253 3.02 9.28 -7.05
C GLY A 253 3.92 10.48 -7.34
N PHE A 254 5.21 10.24 -7.60
CA PHE A 254 6.14 11.26 -8.13
C PHE A 254 6.16 11.31 -9.67
N ASP A 255 5.73 10.23 -10.33
CA ASP A 255 5.48 10.19 -11.77
C ASP A 255 3.97 10.17 -12.06
N LYS A 256 3.61 10.26 -13.34
CA LYS A 256 2.28 9.83 -13.80
C LYS A 256 2.10 8.33 -13.54
N ALA A 257 0.84 7.91 -13.41
CA ALA A 257 0.50 6.52 -13.10
C ALA A 257 0.97 5.50 -14.16
N ASP A 258 1.26 5.92 -15.38
CA ASP A 258 1.87 5.09 -16.44
C ASP A 258 3.42 5.05 -16.39
N GLY A 259 4.01 5.60 -15.33
CA GLY A 259 5.46 5.71 -15.13
C GLY A 259 6.14 6.77 -16.00
N THR A 260 5.39 7.64 -16.70
CA THR A 260 5.98 8.75 -17.43
C THR A 260 6.31 9.91 -16.50
N LEU A 261 7.58 10.35 -16.53
CA LEU A 261 8.09 11.42 -15.67
C LEU A 261 7.48 12.77 -16.02
N ASP A 262 6.91 13.41 -15.01
CA ASP A 262 6.40 14.78 -15.09
C ASP A 262 6.50 15.43 -13.71
N SER A 263 7.51 16.26 -13.49
CA SER A 263 7.80 16.88 -12.19
C SER A 263 6.77 17.93 -11.74
N GLN A 264 5.69 18.14 -12.50
CA GLN A 264 4.53 18.95 -12.09
C GLN A 264 3.33 18.10 -11.66
N VAL A 265 3.39 16.78 -11.80
CA VAL A 265 2.31 15.85 -11.43
C VAL A 265 2.57 15.22 -10.07
N MET A 266 1.55 15.24 -9.22
CA MET A 266 1.40 14.28 -8.13
C MET A 266 0.34 13.26 -8.54
N SER A 267 0.61 11.97 -8.33
CA SER A 267 -0.33 10.88 -8.62
C SER A 267 -0.61 10.02 -7.38
N LEU A 268 -1.50 9.03 -7.55
CA LEU A 268 -1.81 7.95 -6.60
C LEU A 268 -1.65 8.34 -5.11
N HIS A 269 -0.66 7.79 -4.40
CA HIS A 269 -0.46 8.04 -2.96
C HIS A 269 -0.24 9.53 -2.64
N ASN A 270 0.77 10.18 -3.23
CA ASN A 270 1.09 11.59 -2.96
C ASN A 270 -0.10 12.54 -3.25
N LEU A 271 -0.89 12.25 -4.29
CA LEU A 271 -2.09 13.02 -4.63
C LEU A 271 -3.18 12.93 -3.55
N VAL A 272 -3.32 11.80 -2.86
CA VAL A 272 -4.34 11.61 -1.82
C VAL A 272 -3.95 12.33 -0.53
N HIS A 273 -2.67 12.26 -0.13
CA HIS A 273 -2.13 13.09 0.95
C HIS A 273 -2.34 14.58 0.67
N SER A 274 -1.98 15.03 -0.55
CA SER A 274 -2.18 16.41 -1.00
C SER A 274 -3.67 16.83 -1.00
N PHE A 275 -4.58 15.94 -1.42
CA PHE A 275 -6.03 16.18 -1.44
C PHE A 275 -6.67 16.32 -0.05
N LEU A 276 -6.09 15.69 0.98
CA LEU A 276 -6.52 15.83 2.37
C LEU A 276 -6.08 17.19 2.97
N ASN A 277 -4.99 17.77 2.46
CA ASN A 277 -4.64 19.20 2.57
C ASN A 277 -4.60 19.70 4.04
N GLY A 278 -3.71 19.17 4.85
CA GLY A 278 -3.59 19.51 6.27
C GLY A 278 -2.52 18.67 6.93
N THR A 279 -2.75 18.22 8.16
CA THR A 279 -1.81 17.33 8.89
C THR A 279 -1.47 16.08 8.08
N ASN A 280 -2.45 15.48 7.37
CA ASN A 280 -2.17 14.31 6.52
C ASN A 280 -1.29 14.60 5.28
N ALA A 281 -1.14 15.86 4.87
CA ALA A 281 -0.36 16.25 3.69
C ALA A 281 1.16 16.41 3.97
N LEU A 282 1.59 16.32 5.23
CA LEU A 282 2.97 16.55 5.66
C LEU A 282 3.62 15.23 6.11
N PRO A 283 4.67 14.71 5.45
CA PRO A 283 5.22 13.38 5.75
C PRO A 283 5.66 13.14 7.20
N HIS A 284 6.00 14.19 7.93
CA HIS A 284 6.42 14.11 9.34
C HIS A 284 5.27 13.96 10.34
N SER A 285 4.06 14.43 10.00
CA SER A 285 2.89 14.39 10.86
C SER A 285 1.69 13.64 10.25
N ALA A 286 1.81 13.11 9.03
CA ALA A 286 0.69 12.52 8.30
C ALA A 286 -0.07 11.40 9.04
N ALA A 287 0.65 10.60 9.82
CA ALA A 287 0.11 9.49 10.62
C ALA A 287 -0.74 9.93 11.83
N ASN A 288 -0.78 11.22 12.18
CA ASN A 288 -1.74 11.75 13.15
C ASN A 288 -3.18 11.72 12.61
N ASP A 289 -3.38 11.77 11.29
CA ASP A 289 -4.70 11.60 10.69
C ASP A 289 -5.00 10.10 10.54
N PRO A 290 -6.05 9.55 11.17
CA PRO A 290 -6.41 8.14 11.04
C PRO A 290 -6.74 7.70 9.61
N ILE A 291 -7.00 8.62 8.67
CA ILE A 291 -7.13 8.29 7.24
C ILE A 291 -5.82 7.72 6.67
N PHE A 292 -4.66 8.07 7.23
CA PHE A 292 -3.35 7.49 6.89
C PHE A 292 -3.41 5.96 6.84
N VAL A 293 -4.02 5.33 7.86
CA VAL A 293 -4.08 3.88 7.99
C VAL A 293 -4.80 3.24 6.80
N VAL A 294 -5.99 3.74 6.46
CA VAL A 294 -6.79 3.18 5.36
C VAL A 294 -6.28 3.56 3.97
N LEU A 295 -5.59 4.71 3.85
CA LEU A 295 -4.87 5.12 2.65
C LEU A 295 -3.73 4.14 2.37
N HIS A 296 -2.83 3.93 3.33
CA HIS A 296 -1.70 3.01 3.16
C HIS A 296 -2.13 1.55 3.03
N SER A 297 -3.21 1.11 3.69
CA SER A 297 -3.78 -0.23 3.44
C SER A 297 -4.24 -0.43 1.99
N PHE A 298 -4.72 0.62 1.31
CA PHE A 298 -5.06 0.52 -0.12
C PHE A 298 -3.82 0.61 -1.02
N THR A 299 -2.83 1.42 -0.66
CA THR A 299 -1.50 1.41 -1.31
C THR A 299 -0.86 0.02 -1.23
N ASP A 300 -0.95 -0.66 -0.08
CA ASP A 300 -0.42 -2.01 0.09
C ASP A 300 -1.21 -3.07 -0.70
N ALA A 301 -2.53 -2.91 -0.83
CA ALA A 301 -3.33 -3.78 -1.71
C ALA A 301 -2.92 -3.66 -3.18
N ILE A 302 -2.55 -2.46 -3.65
CA ILE A 302 -2.02 -2.26 -5.01
C ILE A 302 -0.62 -2.90 -5.15
N PHE A 303 0.20 -2.85 -4.10
CA PHE A 303 1.51 -3.52 -4.08
C PHE A 303 1.40 -5.06 -4.04
N ASP A 304 0.51 -5.62 -3.21
CA ASP A 304 0.24 -7.07 -3.16
C ASP A 304 -0.27 -7.60 -4.52
N GLU A 305 -1.19 -6.88 -5.16
CA GLU A 305 -1.68 -7.23 -6.49
C GLU A 305 -0.54 -7.17 -7.54
N TRP A 306 0.36 -6.19 -7.45
CA TRP A 306 1.53 -6.12 -8.32
C TRP A 306 2.49 -7.30 -8.09
N MET A 307 2.76 -7.66 -6.82
CA MET A 307 3.55 -8.85 -6.47
C MET A 307 2.92 -10.13 -7.02
N LYS A 308 1.60 -10.28 -6.89
CA LYS A 308 0.82 -11.44 -7.39
C LYS A 308 0.82 -11.53 -8.91
N ARG A 309 0.79 -10.40 -9.63
CA ARG A 309 0.85 -10.35 -11.10
C ARG A 309 2.22 -10.72 -11.67
N PHE A 310 3.29 -10.18 -11.09
CA PHE A 310 4.62 -10.25 -11.71
C PHE A 310 5.56 -11.26 -11.07
N ASN A 311 5.30 -11.71 -9.83
CA ASN A 311 6.14 -12.60 -9.03
C ASN A 311 7.64 -12.28 -9.21
N PRO A 312 8.05 -11.05 -8.86
CA PRO A 312 9.30 -10.47 -9.31
C PRO A 312 10.52 -11.26 -8.82
N PRO A 313 11.58 -11.36 -9.63
CA PRO A 313 12.81 -11.99 -9.20
C PRO A 313 13.51 -11.14 -8.13
N ALA A 314 14.34 -11.81 -7.34
CA ALA A 314 15.13 -11.26 -6.25
C ALA A 314 15.97 -10.01 -6.62
N ASP A 315 16.40 -9.87 -7.87
CA ASP A 315 17.20 -8.76 -8.39
C ASP A 315 16.38 -7.59 -8.95
N ALA A 316 15.04 -7.66 -8.94
CA ALA A 316 14.17 -6.53 -9.25
C ALA A 316 14.28 -5.37 -8.24
N TRP A 317 14.86 -5.63 -7.07
CA TRP A 317 15.14 -4.63 -6.03
C TRP A 317 16.66 -4.37 -5.94
N PRO A 318 17.13 -3.10 -5.95
CA PRO A 318 18.55 -2.77 -5.86
C PRO A 318 19.22 -3.30 -4.58
N GLN A 319 20.25 -4.14 -4.74
CA GLN A 319 21.04 -4.62 -3.60
C GLN A 319 21.83 -3.50 -2.93
N GLU A 320 22.31 -2.54 -3.72
CA GLU A 320 23.13 -1.38 -3.32
C GLU A 320 22.84 -0.18 -4.25
N LEU A 321 23.44 0.98 -3.98
CA LEU A 321 23.28 2.23 -4.75
C LEU A 321 21.85 2.79 -4.84
N ALA A 322 20.89 2.25 -4.08
CA ALA A 322 19.66 2.95 -3.76
C ALA A 322 19.95 4.13 -2.81
N PRO A 323 18.97 5.03 -2.56
CA PRO A 323 19.03 5.93 -1.41
C PRO A 323 19.30 5.14 -0.11
N ILE A 324 20.09 5.70 0.79
CA ILE A 324 20.38 5.08 2.10
C ILE A 324 19.07 4.81 2.84
N GLY A 325 18.83 3.55 3.23
CA GLY A 325 17.53 3.06 3.70
C GLY A 325 16.80 2.13 2.73
N HIS A 326 17.06 2.27 1.42
CA HIS A 326 16.26 1.64 0.36
C HIS A 326 16.99 0.48 -0.35
N ASN A 327 18.20 0.10 0.07
CA ASN A 327 18.82 -1.15 -0.35
C ASN A 327 17.95 -2.35 0.07
N ARG A 328 17.99 -3.45 -0.70
CA ARG A 328 17.18 -4.66 -0.44
C ARG A 328 17.34 -5.26 0.97
N MET A 329 18.59 -5.38 1.43
CA MET A 329 18.91 -5.88 2.79
C MET A 329 18.98 -4.76 3.84
N TYR A 330 18.56 -3.55 3.50
CA TYR A 330 18.47 -2.48 4.48
C TYR A 330 17.33 -2.77 5.45
N ASN A 331 17.55 -2.52 6.73
CA ASN A 331 16.52 -2.73 7.74
C ASN A 331 15.70 -1.45 7.92
N MET A 332 14.38 -1.62 7.94
CA MET A 332 13.38 -0.57 7.88
C MET A 332 13.27 0.22 9.19
N VAL A 333 12.78 1.46 9.10
CA VAL A 333 13.28 2.53 9.96
C VAL A 333 12.14 3.34 10.57
N PRO A 334 11.83 3.19 11.87
CA PRO A 334 12.78 2.85 12.91
C PRO A 334 12.54 1.49 13.57
N PHE A 335 11.76 0.60 12.95
CA PHE A 335 11.17 -0.61 13.56
C PHE A 335 12.09 -1.49 14.42
N PHE A 336 11.54 -2.08 15.49
CA PHE A 336 12.22 -3.01 16.39
C PHE A 336 11.31 -4.20 16.75
N PRO A 337 11.77 -5.48 16.65
CA PRO A 337 13.09 -5.90 16.20
C PRO A 337 13.34 -5.46 14.74
N PRO A 338 14.60 -5.21 14.35
CA PRO A 338 14.89 -4.78 13.00
C PRO A 338 14.52 -5.84 11.96
N VAL A 339 13.99 -5.38 10.84
CA VAL A 339 13.42 -6.19 9.77
C VAL A 339 13.82 -5.57 8.43
N THR A 340 14.18 -6.37 7.44
CA THR A 340 14.63 -5.91 6.12
C THR A 340 13.48 -5.60 5.16
N ASN A 341 13.77 -4.79 4.13
CA ASN A 341 12.83 -4.64 3.00
C ASN A 341 12.53 -6.00 2.36
N GLU A 342 13.55 -6.85 2.18
CA GLU A 342 13.43 -8.24 1.72
C GLU A 342 12.36 -9.06 2.45
N GLU A 343 12.32 -9.01 3.79
CA GLU A 343 11.37 -9.79 4.60
C GLU A 343 9.90 -9.40 4.38
N LEU A 344 9.62 -8.25 3.74
CA LEU A 344 8.28 -7.77 3.40
C LEU A 344 8.02 -7.70 1.89
N PHE A 345 9.02 -8.01 1.06
CA PHE A 345 8.92 -8.08 -0.39
C PHE A 345 8.35 -9.44 -0.85
N LEU A 346 7.21 -9.79 -0.27
CA LEU A 346 6.46 -11.04 -0.44
C LEU A 346 5.02 -10.72 -0.88
N THR A 347 4.18 -11.72 -1.15
CA THR A 347 2.72 -11.48 -1.20
C THR A 347 2.16 -11.39 0.23
N ALA A 348 1.04 -10.69 0.39
CA ALA A 348 0.32 -10.58 1.67
C ALA A 348 -0.02 -11.97 2.25
N ASP A 349 -0.38 -12.92 1.39
CA ASP A 349 -0.77 -14.28 1.79
C ASP A 349 0.41 -15.01 2.48
N GLN A 350 1.66 -14.74 2.09
CA GLN A 350 2.87 -15.29 2.73
C GLN A 350 3.14 -14.64 4.11
N LEU A 351 2.59 -13.46 4.36
CA LEU A 351 2.66 -12.71 5.61
C LEU A 351 1.44 -12.96 6.52
N GLY A 352 0.43 -13.72 6.04
CA GLY A 352 -0.72 -14.16 6.80
C GLY A 352 -1.98 -13.29 6.71
N TYR A 353 -2.05 -12.37 5.75
CA TYR A 353 -3.24 -11.51 5.50
C TYR A 353 -3.58 -11.47 4.00
N SER A 354 -4.76 -10.96 3.65
CA SER A 354 -5.16 -10.80 2.25
C SER A 354 -6.23 -9.72 2.08
N TYR A 355 -6.27 -9.09 0.91
CA TYR A 355 -7.26 -8.05 0.59
C TYR A 355 -8.46 -8.62 -0.17
N ALA A 356 -9.66 -8.39 0.33
CA ALA A 356 -10.92 -8.76 -0.32
C ALA A 356 -11.30 -7.74 -1.42
N ILE A 357 -10.48 -7.64 -2.47
CA ILE A 357 -10.64 -6.63 -3.53
C ILE A 357 -10.27 -7.16 -4.92
N ASP A 358 -11.15 -6.92 -5.90
CA ASP A 358 -10.89 -7.13 -7.32
C ASP A 358 -10.22 -5.88 -7.92
N LEU A 359 -8.89 -5.81 -7.90
CA LEU A 359 -8.17 -4.74 -8.60
C LEU A 359 -8.11 -5.00 -10.11
N PRO A 360 -8.31 -3.97 -10.97
CA PRO A 360 -8.57 -4.18 -12.38
C PRO A 360 -7.35 -4.78 -13.10
N VAL A 361 -7.52 -6.00 -13.64
CA VAL A 361 -6.45 -6.74 -14.32
C VAL A 361 -6.18 -6.11 -15.68
N SER A 362 -4.93 -5.72 -15.90
CA SER A 362 -4.39 -5.42 -17.24
C SER A 362 -4.14 -6.75 -17.96
N VAL A 363 -5.23 -7.42 -18.34
CA VAL A 363 -5.16 -8.54 -19.29
C VAL A 363 -4.60 -7.95 -20.57
N GLU A 364 -3.38 -8.35 -20.95
CA GLU A 364 -2.93 -8.16 -22.33
C GLU A 364 -3.95 -8.88 -23.22
N GLU A 365 -4.68 -8.13 -24.05
CA GLU A 365 -5.56 -8.72 -25.06
C GLU A 365 -4.70 -9.51 -26.05
N THR A 366 -4.44 -10.78 -25.72
CA THR A 366 -3.94 -11.78 -26.67
C THR A 366 -4.86 -11.71 -27.88
N PRO A 367 -4.40 -11.27 -29.06
CA PRO A 367 -5.29 -10.93 -30.16
C PRO A 367 -6.24 -12.09 -30.46
N GLY A 368 -7.55 -11.84 -30.42
CA GLY A 368 -8.56 -12.88 -30.24
C GLY A 368 -8.61 -13.94 -31.36
N TRP A 369 -7.76 -14.96 -31.29
CA TRP A 369 -7.78 -16.10 -32.21
C TRP A 369 -9.16 -16.78 -32.36
N PRO A 370 -10.05 -16.90 -31.35
CA PRO A 370 -11.39 -17.46 -31.60
C PRO A 370 -12.26 -16.60 -32.52
N THR A 371 -12.13 -15.27 -32.58
CA THR A 371 -12.99 -14.45 -33.45
C THR A 371 -12.53 -14.50 -34.91
N THR A 372 -11.22 -14.40 -35.16
CA THR A 372 -10.67 -14.49 -36.53
C THR A 372 -10.86 -15.88 -37.13
N LEU A 373 -10.61 -16.96 -36.37
CA LEU A 373 -10.88 -18.33 -36.82
C LEU A 373 -12.37 -18.56 -37.09
N SER A 374 -13.27 -18.05 -36.25
CA SER A 374 -14.73 -18.19 -36.47
C SER A 374 -15.20 -17.48 -37.74
N VAL A 375 -14.71 -16.26 -38.02
CA VAL A 375 -15.03 -15.53 -39.25
C VAL A 375 -14.48 -16.23 -40.50
N VAL A 376 -13.21 -16.67 -40.47
CA VAL A 376 -12.59 -17.41 -41.58
C VAL A 376 -13.32 -18.73 -41.85
N MET A 377 -13.69 -19.48 -40.80
CA MET A 377 -14.42 -20.74 -40.96
C MET A 377 -15.86 -20.51 -41.45
N GLY A 378 -16.55 -19.47 -40.97
CA GLY A 378 -17.86 -19.07 -41.49
C GLY A 378 -17.83 -18.72 -42.98
N MET A 379 -16.82 -17.94 -43.39
CA MET A 379 -16.59 -17.59 -44.80
C MET A 379 -16.28 -18.82 -45.66
N LEU A 380 -15.48 -19.77 -45.17
CA LEU A 380 -15.19 -21.03 -45.85
C LEU A 380 -16.45 -21.90 -46.02
N VAL A 381 -17.29 -22.03 -44.99
CA VAL A 381 -18.57 -22.76 -45.09
C VAL A 381 -19.50 -22.09 -46.10
N ALA A 382 -19.59 -20.76 -46.10
CA ALA A 382 -20.40 -20.01 -47.06
C ALA A 382 -19.89 -20.19 -48.50
N LEU A 383 -18.57 -20.14 -48.72
CA LEU A 383 -17.95 -20.39 -50.03
C LEU A 383 -18.19 -21.81 -50.54
N VAL A 384 -18.03 -22.83 -49.70
CA VAL A 384 -18.32 -24.23 -50.06
C VAL A 384 -19.81 -24.41 -50.38
N GLY A 385 -20.70 -23.83 -49.58
CA GLY A 385 -22.15 -23.85 -49.84
C GLY A 385 -22.52 -23.19 -51.17
N LEU A 386 -21.91 -22.04 -51.49
CA LEU A 386 -22.10 -21.36 -52.77
C LEU A 386 -21.56 -22.20 -53.95
N PHE A 387 -20.41 -22.85 -53.79
CA PHE A 387 -19.81 -23.70 -54.82
C PHE A 387 -20.67 -24.95 -55.10
N VAL A 388 -21.21 -25.58 -54.05
CA VAL A 388 -22.17 -26.69 -54.17
C VAL A 388 -23.47 -26.23 -54.83
N LEU A 389 -23.99 -25.04 -54.50
CA LEU A 389 -25.17 -24.47 -55.15
C LEU A 389 -24.92 -24.21 -56.64
N LEU A 390 -23.78 -23.62 -57.00
CA LEU A 390 -23.39 -23.37 -58.39
C LEU A 390 -23.20 -24.68 -59.18
N ALA A 391 -22.57 -25.69 -58.58
CA ALA A 391 -22.43 -27.02 -59.18
C ALA A 391 -23.81 -27.68 -59.38
N PHE A 392 -24.73 -27.58 -58.41
CA PHE A 392 -26.10 -28.09 -58.54
C PHE A 392 -26.91 -27.35 -59.61
N LEU A 393 -26.71 -26.03 -59.77
CA LEU A 393 -27.34 -25.22 -60.81
C LEU A 393 -26.76 -25.52 -62.21
N GLN A 394 -25.44 -25.74 -62.34
CA GLN A 394 -24.84 -26.25 -63.57
C GLN A 394 -25.35 -27.66 -63.91
N TYR A 395 -25.40 -28.56 -62.93
CA TYR A 395 -25.95 -29.92 -63.08
C TYR A 395 -27.42 -29.89 -63.52
N ARG A 396 -28.25 -29.00 -62.96
CA ARG A 396 -29.63 -28.77 -63.40
C ARG A 396 -29.72 -28.17 -64.81
N ARG A 397 -28.78 -27.31 -65.24
CA ARG A 397 -28.71 -26.82 -66.63
C ARG A 397 -28.31 -27.93 -67.60
N LEU A 398 -27.29 -28.72 -67.26
CA LEU A 398 -26.82 -29.87 -68.04
C LEU A 398 -27.86 -31.00 -68.14
N ARG A 399 -28.74 -31.13 -67.13
CA ARG A 399 -29.88 -32.07 -67.16
C ARG A 399 -31.17 -31.51 -67.77
N LYS A 400 -31.19 -30.29 -68.30
CA LYS A 400 -32.31 -29.85 -69.18
C LYS A 400 -32.15 -30.46 -70.57
N GLY A 401 -32.54 -31.73 -70.68
CA GLY A 401 -32.77 -32.39 -71.96
C GLY A 401 -33.81 -31.65 -72.81
N TYR A 402 -33.76 -31.89 -74.11
CA TYR A 402 -34.48 -31.13 -75.13
C TYR A 402 -36.01 -31.14 -74.96
N THR A 403 -36.64 -30.02 -75.28
CA THR A 403 -38.10 -29.86 -75.35
C THR A 403 -38.67 -30.53 -76.61
N PRO A 404 -39.66 -31.43 -76.51
CA PRO A 404 -40.48 -31.81 -77.66
C PRO A 404 -41.37 -30.63 -78.10
N LEU A 405 -41.84 -30.67 -79.36
CA LEU A 405 -42.83 -29.74 -79.90
C LEU A 405 -44.26 -30.15 -79.53
N MET A 406 -45.22 -29.30 -79.89
CA MET A 406 -46.67 -29.33 -79.55
C MET A 406 -46.96 -28.84 -78.11
N GLU A 407 -48.04 -28.08 -77.86
CA GLU A 407 -49.09 -27.61 -78.77
C GLU A 407 -49.60 -26.19 -78.43
N THR A 408 -50.49 -25.65 -79.26
CA THR A 408 -50.89 -24.24 -79.29
C THR A 408 -52.20 -23.95 -78.54
N HIS A 409 -52.45 -22.66 -78.30
CA HIS A 409 -53.76 -22.07 -77.94
C HIS A 409 -54.32 -22.45 -76.54
N LEU A 410 -55.15 -21.63 -75.88
CA LEU A 410 -55.89 -20.43 -76.29
C LEU A 410 -56.08 -19.46 -75.09
N SER A 411 -56.46 -18.21 -75.37
CA SER A 411 -56.82 -17.23 -74.34
C SER A 411 -58.23 -17.45 -73.80
N SER A 412 -58.42 -17.27 -72.49
CA SER A 412 -59.73 -17.04 -71.87
C SER A 412 -59.60 -16.05 -70.73
N LYS A 413 -60.19 -14.86 -70.90
CA LYS A 413 -60.30 -13.83 -69.88
C LYS A 413 -61.77 -13.73 -69.49
N ARG A 414 -62.12 -13.98 -68.22
CA ARG A 414 -63.40 -13.57 -67.65
C ARG A 414 -63.16 -12.81 -66.34
N TYR A 415 -63.69 -11.60 -66.32
CA TYR A 415 -64.12 -10.89 -65.13
C TYR A 415 -65.65 -11.05 -65.01
N THR A 416 -66.23 -10.57 -63.91
CA THR A 416 -67.67 -10.41 -63.62
C THR A 416 -68.54 -11.66 -63.73
N GLU A 417 -69.18 -12.00 -62.62
CA GLU A 417 -70.62 -11.78 -62.48
C GLU A 417 -70.94 -11.39 -61.02
N GLU A 418 -72.14 -10.85 -60.78
CA GLU A 418 -72.51 -10.10 -59.57
C GLU A 418 -73.70 -10.77 -58.85
N ALA A 419 -73.68 -10.79 -57.51
CA ALA A 419 -74.86 -10.89 -56.61
C ALA A 419 -74.42 -10.74 -55.14
#